data_AF-A0A2R6IL55-F1
#
_entry.id   AF-A0A2R6IL55-F1
#
_cell.length_a   1.000
_cell.length_b   1.000
_cell.length_c   1.000
_cell.angle_alpha   90.00
_cell.angle_beta   90.00
_cell.angle_gamma   90.00
#
_symmetry.space_group_name_H-M   'P 1'
#
loop_
_entity.id
_entity.type
_entity.pdbx_description
1 polymer ?
#
loop_
_entity_poly.entity_id
_entity_poly.type
_entity_poly.pdbx_seq_one_letter_code
_entity_poly.pdbx_strand_id
1 'polypeptide(L)'
;MPRPEVLDRIKEAETEADDIVAEAETEADDIVAEARERADEIREQAREEAEADAQERLETAREEIDAEREEVLEEGDSEREALTTGAQQQVDEVVEYVVTQFEEAVHAQT
;
A
#
# COMPACT_ATOMS: atom_id res chain seq x y z
N MET A 1 36.87 -61.85 -39.09
CA MET A 1 37.07 -61.23 -37.76
C MET A 1 37.43 -59.77 -38.00
N PRO A 2 36.71 -58.80 -37.44
CA PRO A 2 37.10 -57.39 -37.53
C PRO A 2 38.52 -57.21 -36.97
N ARG A 3 39.30 -56.29 -37.55
CA ARG A 3 40.67 -56.04 -37.11
C ARG A 3 40.64 -55.39 -35.72
N PRO A 4 41.52 -55.77 -34.77
CA PRO A 4 41.56 -55.21 -33.41
C PRO A 4 41.50 -53.68 -33.36
N GLU A 5 42.21 -53.01 -34.26
CA GLU A 5 42.24 -51.55 -34.42
C GLU A 5 40.84 -50.91 -34.65
N VAL A 6 39.90 -51.64 -35.24
CA VAL A 6 38.53 -51.14 -35.46
C VAL A 6 37.73 -51.21 -34.16
N LEU A 7 37.93 -52.26 -33.36
CA LEU A 7 37.24 -52.41 -32.08
C LEU A 7 37.75 -51.41 -31.05
N ASP A 8 39.05 -51.10 -31.07
CA ASP A 8 39.64 -50.09 -30.18
C ASP A 8 39.11 -48.69 -30.50
N ARG A 9 38.98 -48.33 -31.79
CA ARG A 9 38.35 -47.06 -32.21
C ARG A 9 36.87 -46.97 -31.84
N ILE A 10 36.14 -48.08 -31.89
CA ILE A 10 34.73 -48.09 -31.48
C ILE A 10 34.63 -47.81 -29.98
N LYS A 11 35.49 -48.43 -29.15
CA LYS A 11 35.51 -48.19 -27.70
C LYS A 11 35.90 -46.75 -27.34
N GLU A 12 36.86 -46.17 -28.04
CA GLU A 12 37.21 -44.75 -27.86
C GLU A 12 36.00 -43.86 -28.19
N ALA A 13 35.32 -44.10 -29.31
CA ALA A 13 34.13 -43.33 -29.69
C ALA A 13 32.95 -43.53 -28.73
N GLU A 14 32.78 -44.74 -28.17
CA GLU A 14 31.77 -45.02 -27.13
C GLU A 14 32.09 -44.23 -25.85
N THR A 15 33.35 -44.21 -25.42
CA THR A 15 33.78 -43.44 -24.24
C THR A 15 33.59 -41.94 -24.45
N GLU A 16 34.00 -41.42 -25.61
CA GLU A 16 33.82 -40.00 -25.95
C GLU A 16 32.33 -39.62 -25.98
N ALA A 17 31.46 -40.50 -26.49
CA ALA A 17 30.02 -40.27 -26.48
C ALA A 17 29.45 -40.26 -25.05
N ASP A 18 29.88 -41.18 -24.18
CA ASP A 18 29.46 -41.22 -22.78
C ASP A 18 29.91 -39.96 -22.03
N ASP A 19 31.14 -39.48 -22.27
CA ASP A 19 31.67 -38.25 -21.68
C ASP A 19 30.86 -37.02 -22.12
N ILE A 20 30.50 -36.91 -23.41
CA ILE A 20 29.65 -35.83 -23.93
C ILE A 20 28.28 -35.83 -23.27
N VAL A 21 27.68 -37.02 -23.07
CA VAL A 21 26.38 -37.13 -22.40
C VAL A 21 26.48 -36.67 -20.95
N ALA A 22 27.52 -37.10 -20.22
CA ALA A 22 27.71 -36.71 -18.82
C ALA A 22 27.95 -35.18 -18.66
N GLU A 23 28.71 -34.57 -19.58
CA GLU A 23 28.91 -33.12 -19.61
C GLU A 23 27.59 -32.38 -19.88
N ALA A 24 26.81 -32.84 -20.86
CA ALA A 24 25.52 -32.24 -21.19
C ALA A 24 24.48 -32.38 -20.06
N GLU A 25 24.48 -33.50 -19.34
CA GLU A 25 23.62 -33.68 -18.16
C GLU A 25 24.00 -32.71 -17.04
N THR A 26 25.30 -32.52 -16.80
CA THR A 26 25.79 -31.57 -15.79
C THR A 26 25.43 -30.13 -16.17
N GLU A 27 25.65 -29.74 -17.43
CA GLU A 27 25.28 -28.40 -17.92
C GLU A 27 23.77 -28.15 -17.81
N ALA A 28 22.95 -29.16 -18.10
CA ALA A 28 21.50 -29.05 -17.95
C ALA A 28 21.08 -28.83 -16.49
N ASP A 29 21.69 -29.55 -15.55
CA ASP A 29 21.43 -29.39 -14.12
C ASP A 29 21.85 -28.01 -13.63
N ASP A 30 23.01 -27.51 -14.06
CA ASP A 30 23.51 -26.17 -13.73
C ASP A 30 22.57 -25.08 -14.25
N ILE A 31 22.12 -25.18 -15.51
CA ILE A 31 21.14 -24.24 -16.09
C ILE A 31 19.84 -24.22 -15.28
N VAL A 32 19.35 -25.39 -14.84
CA VAL A 32 18.14 -25.48 -14.02
C VAL A 32 18.36 -24.86 -12.63
N ALA A 33 19.53 -25.06 -12.03
CA ALA A 33 19.88 -24.46 -10.75
C ALA A 33 19.94 -22.93 -10.84
N GLU A 34 20.64 -22.39 -11.84
CA GLU A 34 20.73 -20.95 -12.09
C GLU A 34 19.36 -20.33 -12.36
N ALA A 35 18.52 -21.00 -13.16
CA ALA A 35 17.17 -20.53 -13.45
C ALA A 35 16.28 -20.48 -12.19
N ARG A 36 16.46 -21.42 -11.25
CA ARG A 36 15.74 -21.44 -9.98
C ARG A 36 16.22 -20.32 -9.06
N GLU A 37 17.53 -20.15 -8.91
CA GLU A 37 18.10 -19.05 -8.14
C GLU A 37 17.60 -17.70 -8.66
N ARG A 38 17.65 -17.50 -9.98
CA ARG A 38 17.17 -16.28 -10.60
C ARG A 38 15.67 -16.05 -10.37
N ALA A 39 14.87 -17.12 -10.41
CA ALA A 39 13.44 -17.02 -10.11
C ALA A 39 13.17 -16.62 -8.66
N ASP A 40 13.94 -17.16 -7.71
CA ASP A 40 13.82 -16.81 -6.29
C ASP A 40 14.25 -15.35 -6.04
N GLU A 41 15.34 -14.89 -6.66
CA GLU A 41 15.75 -13.47 -6.62
C GLU A 41 14.66 -12.53 -7.14
N ILE A 42 14.06 -12.86 -8.29
CA ILE A 42 12.97 -12.05 -8.87
C ILE A 42 11.78 -11.98 -7.90
N ARG A 43 11.45 -13.09 -7.24
CA ARG A 43 10.34 -13.13 -6.29
C ARG A 43 10.64 -12.32 -5.03
N GLU A 44 11.85 -12.36 -4.52
CA GLU A 44 12.24 -11.56 -3.35
C GLU A 44 12.25 -10.06 -3.69
N GLN A 45 12.82 -9.67 -4.83
CA GLN A 45 12.80 -8.27 -5.29
C GLN A 45 11.36 -7.77 -5.45
N ALA A 46 10.50 -8.54 -6.11
CA ALA A 46 9.09 -8.17 -6.26
C ALA A 46 8.36 -8.04 -4.91
N ARG A 47 8.77 -8.82 -3.90
CA ARG A 47 8.22 -8.73 -2.55
C ARG A 47 8.69 -7.47 -1.83
N GLU A 48 9.99 -7.17 -1.90
CA GLU A 48 10.58 -5.97 -1.31
C GLU A 48 9.96 -4.70 -1.92
N GLU A 49 9.83 -4.67 -3.26
CA GLU A 49 9.17 -3.58 -3.99
C GLU A 49 7.70 -3.42 -3.56
N ALA A 50 6.94 -4.52 -3.49
CA ALA A 50 5.55 -4.47 -3.06
C ALA A 50 5.38 -4.00 -1.60
N GLU A 51 6.32 -4.35 -0.73
CA GLU A 51 6.32 -3.88 0.66
C GLU A 51 6.66 -2.39 0.76
N ALA A 52 7.64 -1.91 -0.01
CA ALA A 52 7.97 -0.49 -0.10
C ALA A 52 6.77 0.34 -0.63
N ASP A 53 6.16 -0.09 -1.73
CA ASP A 53 4.96 0.54 -2.31
C ASP A 53 3.80 0.59 -1.30
N ALA A 54 3.62 -0.49 -0.53
CA ALA A 54 2.57 -0.54 0.49
C ALA A 54 2.84 0.44 1.64
N GLN A 55 4.10 0.56 2.07
CA GLN A 55 4.49 1.52 3.10
C GLN A 55 4.30 2.97 2.64
N GLU A 56 4.73 3.30 1.42
CA GLU A 56 4.53 4.63 0.82
C GLU A 56 3.04 4.98 0.75
N ARG A 57 2.20 4.06 0.27
CA ARG A 57 0.74 4.29 0.22
C ARG A 57 0.13 4.52 1.60
N LEU A 58 0.61 3.81 2.62
CA LEU A 58 0.14 4.00 3.99
C LEU A 58 0.58 5.34 4.58
N GLU A 59 1.79 5.80 4.26
CA GLU A 59 2.28 7.11 4.68
C GLU A 59 1.48 8.23 4.01
N THR A 60 1.34 8.21 2.69
CA THR A 60 0.53 9.17 1.94
C THR A 60 -0.92 9.21 2.45
N ALA A 61 -1.55 8.04 2.66
CA ALA A 61 -2.92 8.01 3.17
C ALA A 61 -3.05 8.61 4.58
N ARG A 62 -2.02 8.50 5.42
CA ARG A 62 -2.01 9.15 6.74
C ARG A 62 -1.90 10.66 6.62
N GLU A 63 -1.01 11.14 5.75
CA GLU A 63 -0.86 12.58 5.49
C GLU A 63 -2.16 13.19 4.95
N GLU A 64 -2.84 12.49 4.03
CA GLU A 64 -4.14 12.91 3.51
C GLU A 64 -5.21 12.97 4.60
N ILE A 65 -5.29 11.95 5.47
CA ILE A 65 -6.23 11.92 6.60
C ILE A 65 -5.94 13.06 7.58
N ASP A 66 -4.67 13.32 7.88
CA ASP A 66 -4.28 14.38 8.81
C ASP A 66 -4.62 15.77 8.24
N ALA A 67 -4.41 15.98 6.93
CA ALA A 67 -4.80 17.21 6.24
C ALA A 67 -6.32 17.41 6.21
N GLU A 68 -7.10 16.39 5.85
CA GLU A 68 -8.57 16.45 5.86
C GLU A 68 -9.10 16.69 7.28
N ARG A 69 -8.48 16.06 8.29
CA ARG A 69 -8.82 16.30 9.70
C ARG A 69 -8.59 17.76 10.10
N GLU A 70 -7.48 18.36 9.68
CA GLU A 70 -7.19 19.77 9.97
C GLU A 70 -8.24 20.69 9.32
N GLU A 71 -8.58 20.45 8.05
CA GLU A 71 -9.63 21.18 7.34
C GLU A 71 -10.98 21.11 8.07
N VAL A 72 -11.42 19.92 8.47
CA VAL A 72 -12.68 19.73 9.21
C VAL A 72 -12.69 20.46 10.55
N LEU A 73 -11.54 20.49 11.25
CA LEU A 73 -11.42 21.21 12.52
C LEU A 73 -11.47 22.73 12.32
N GLU A 74 -10.79 23.25 11.31
CA GLU A 74 -10.81 24.68 10.96
C GLU A 74 -12.21 25.14 10.52
N GLU A 75 -12.90 24.33 9.72
CA GLU A 75 -14.29 24.57 9.33
C GLU A 75 -15.20 24.61 10.56
N GLY A 76 -15.12 23.58 11.42
CA GLY A 76 -15.94 23.51 12.64
C GLY A 76 -15.66 24.66 13.62
N ASP A 77 -14.41 25.10 13.73
CA ASP A 77 -14.03 26.27 14.53
C ASP A 77 -14.65 27.56 13.98
N SER A 78 -14.63 27.73 12.66
CA SER A 78 -15.21 28.87 11.95
C SER A 78 -16.74 28.90 12.08
N GLU A 79 -17.40 27.76 11.89
CA GLU A 79 -18.84 27.61 12.06
C GLU A 79 -19.28 27.93 13.50
N ARG A 80 -18.54 27.43 14.50
CA ARG A 80 -18.81 27.72 15.91
C ARG A 80 -18.66 29.22 16.19
N GLU A 81 -17.63 29.87 15.67
CA GLU A 81 -17.43 31.30 15.84
C GLU A 81 -18.57 32.11 15.22
N ALA A 82 -18.98 31.76 13.99
CA ALA A 82 -20.12 32.38 13.32
C ALA A 82 -21.42 32.21 14.11
N LEU A 83 -21.69 30.99 14.61
CA LEU A 83 -22.87 30.70 15.44
C LEU A 83 -22.86 31.51 16.74
N THR A 84 -21.72 31.54 17.42
CA THR A 84 -21.55 32.29 18.69
C THR A 84 -21.79 33.77 18.47
N THR A 85 -21.19 34.32 17.41
CA THR A 85 -21.33 35.74 17.04
C THR A 85 -22.76 36.08 16.65
N GLY A 86 -23.44 35.22 15.89
CA GLY A 86 -24.84 35.39 15.52
C GLY A 86 -25.79 35.30 16.71
N ALA A 87 -25.53 34.40 17.66
CA ALA A 87 -26.30 34.28 18.90
C ALA A 87 -26.14 35.51 19.79
N GLN A 88 -24.89 35.99 19.99
CA GLN A 88 -24.61 37.17 20.80
C GLN A 88 -25.33 38.43 20.29
N GLN A 89 -25.43 38.59 18.96
CA GLN A 89 -26.14 39.73 18.36
C GLN A 89 -27.65 39.73 18.62
N GLN A 90 -28.26 38.58 18.91
CA GLN A 90 -29.70 38.46 19.15
C GLN A 90 -30.08 38.46 20.64
N VAL A 91 -29.11 38.41 21.55
CA VAL A 91 -29.39 38.30 22.99
C VAL A 91 -30.28 39.43 23.49
N ASP A 92 -29.94 40.68 23.15
CA ASP A 92 -30.67 41.84 23.64
C ASP A 92 -32.12 41.87 23.13
N GLU A 93 -32.32 41.56 21.84
CA GLU A 93 -33.66 41.48 21.23
C GLU A 93 -34.51 40.38 21.87
N VAL A 94 -33.93 39.21 22.13
CA VAL A 94 -34.63 38.10 22.79
C VAL A 94 -34.99 38.47 24.23
N VAL A 95 -34.09 39.12 24.97
CA VAL A 95 -34.36 39.59 26.33
C VAL A 95 -35.53 40.57 26.33
N GLU A 96 -35.51 41.56 25.43
CA GLU A 96 -36.60 42.54 25.30
C GLU A 96 -37.93 41.88 24.95
N TYR A 97 -37.92 40.92 24.02
CA TYR A 97 -39.10 40.14 23.66
C TYR A 97 -39.68 39.39 24.87
N VAL A 98 -38.84 38.67 25.63
CA VAL A 98 -39.28 37.90 26.80
C VAL A 98 -39.83 38.80 27.90
N VAL A 99 -39.19 39.96 28.15
CA VAL A 99 -39.69 40.95 29.12
C VAL A 99 -41.06 41.47 28.71
N THR A 100 -41.23 41.85 27.43
CA THR A 100 -42.52 42.33 26.90
C THR A 100 -43.62 41.28 27.09
N GLN A 101 -43.35 40.01 26.75
CA GLN A 101 -44.31 38.93 26.94
C GLN A 101 -44.66 38.69 28.41
N PHE A 102 -43.69 38.85 29.31
CA PHE A 102 -43.94 38.75 30.75
C PHE A 102 -44.86 39.88 31.25
N GLU A 103 -44.59 41.12 30.84
CA GLU A 103 -45.41 42.27 31.20
C GLU A 103 -46.87 42.09 30.73
N GLU A 104 -47.06 41.69 29.46
CA GLU A 104 -48.40 41.40 28.91
C GLU A 104 -49.14 40.33 29.72
N ALA A 105 -48.45 39.25 30.11
CA ALA A 105 -49.04 38.17 30.89
C ALA A 105 -49.45 38.60 32.30
N VAL A 106 -48.65 39.46 32.96
CA VAL A 106 -48.99 40.01 34.28
C VAL A 106 -50.21 40.92 34.18
N HIS A 107 -50.24 41.80 33.18
CA HIS A 107 -51.38 42.70 32.94
C HIS A 107 -52.67 41.95 32.61
N ALA A 108 -52.60 40.78 31.97
CA ALA A 108 -53.76 39.94 31.69
C ALA A 108 -54.34 39.24 32.95
N GLN A 109 -53.60 39.20 34.07
CA GLN A 109 -54.02 38.56 35.33
C GLN A 109 -54.53 39.53 36.40
N THR A 110 -54.34 40.85 36.22
CA THR A 110 -54.83 41.91 37.12
C THR A 110 -56.04 42.63 36.55
#